data_AF-A0A7W0PEW2-F1
#
_entry.id   AF-A0A7W0PEW2-F1
#
_cell.length_a   1.000
_cell.length_b   1.000
_cell.length_c   1.000
_cell.angle_alpha   90.00
_cell.angle_beta   90.00
_cell.angle_gamma   90.00
#
_symmetry.space_group_name_H-M   'P 1'
#
loop_
_entity.id
_entity.type
_entity.pdbx_description
1 polymer ?
#
loop_
_entity_poly.entity_id
_entity_poly.type
_entity_poly.pdbx_seq_one_letter_code
_entity_poly.pdbx_strand_id
1 'polypeptide(L)'
;MPSGAKMFVRYAYPPNERGYCGPADTGSLLQYGREDAEDAGFGMVAQAFTGAWPYLELIAAAAGIPDPLDERVVVAYWVGNELLDQVSPTALGTSME
;
A
#
# COMPACT_ATOMS: atom_id res chain seq x y z
N MET A 1 3.40 -15.88 6.98
CA MET A 1 3.52 -15.09 5.74
C MET A 1 4.16 -13.75 6.12
N PRO A 2 4.89 -13.06 5.23
CA PRO A 2 5.42 -11.72 5.55
C PRO A 2 4.28 -10.75 5.86
N SER A 3 4.51 -9.79 6.75
CA SER A 3 3.50 -8.77 7.08
C SER A 3 3.16 -7.89 5.87
N GLY A 4 2.05 -7.17 5.97
CA GLY A 4 1.66 -6.21 4.95
C GLY A 4 2.63 -5.04 4.85
N ALA A 5 3.16 -4.55 5.98
CA ALA A 5 4.22 -3.54 5.99
C ALA A 5 5.47 -3.98 5.25
N LYS A 6 5.93 -5.21 5.50
CA LYS A 6 7.12 -5.74 4.84
C LYS A 6 6.93 -5.87 3.33
N MET A 7 5.74 -6.26 2.90
CA MET A 7 5.40 -6.33 1.48
C MET A 7 5.30 -4.93 0.87
N PHE A 8 4.71 -3.96 1.58
CA PHE A 8 4.58 -2.59 1.11
C PHE A 8 5.96 -1.97 0.91
N VAL A 9 6.83 -2.05 1.92
CA VAL A 9 8.20 -1.51 1.86
C VAL A 9 8.99 -2.17 0.73
N ARG A 10 8.87 -3.48 0.54
CA ARG A 10 9.59 -4.22 -0.51
C ARG A 10 9.32 -3.65 -1.90
N TYR A 11 8.09 -3.23 -2.19
CA TYR A 11 7.73 -2.69 -3.51
C TYR A 11 7.79 -1.17 -3.59
N ALA A 12 7.48 -0.46 -2.51
CA ALA A 12 7.45 1.00 -2.47
C ALA A 12 8.85 1.64 -2.39
N TYR A 13 9.81 0.97 -1.75
CA TYR A 13 11.15 1.54 -1.50
C TYR A 13 11.97 1.81 -2.77
N PRO A 14 12.12 0.88 -3.75
CA PRO A 14 12.99 1.10 -4.89
C PRO A 14 12.68 2.35 -5.74
N PRO A 15 11.41 2.70 -6.06
CA PRO A 15 11.10 3.97 -6.72
C PRO A 15 11.15 5.18 -5.77
N ASN A 16 10.80 5.01 -4.48
CA ASN A 16 10.86 6.08 -3.49
C ASN A 16 12.29 6.56 -3.22
N GLU A 17 13.26 5.65 -3.12
CA GLU A 17 14.70 5.98 -2.97
C GLU A 17 15.22 6.86 -4.13
N ARG A 18 14.59 6.76 -5.30
CA ARG A 18 14.91 7.56 -6.49
C ARG A 18 14.11 8.87 -6.60
N GLY A 19 13.25 9.16 -5.61
CA GLY A 19 12.42 10.35 -5.56
C GLY A 19 11.21 10.34 -6.51
N TYR A 20 10.78 9.17 -6.99
CA TYR A 20 9.65 9.09 -7.93
C TYR A 20 8.28 9.06 -7.26
N CYS A 21 8.21 8.67 -5.99
CA CYS A 21 6.97 8.60 -5.22
C CYS A 21 7.26 8.68 -3.72
N GLY A 22 6.21 8.86 -2.91
CA GLY A 22 6.29 8.79 -1.45
C GLY A 22 7.01 9.97 -0.78
N PRO A 23 7.22 9.90 0.53
CA PRO A 23 7.87 10.96 1.30
C PRO A 23 9.38 11.03 1.01
N ALA A 24 9.97 12.21 1.20
CA ALA A 24 11.41 12.46 0.97
C ALA A 24 12.32 11.71 1.96
N ASP A 25 11.81 11.40 3.16
CA ASP A 25 12.53 10.58 4.13
C ASP A 25 12.33 9.08 3.81
N THR A 26 13.16 8.58 2.91
CA THR A 26 13.15 7.19 2.46
C THR A 26 13.76 6.24 3.49
N GLY A 27 14.54 6.76 4.44
CA GLY A 27 15.19 6.00 5.50
C GLY A 27 14.19 5.40 6.49
N SER A 28 13.18 6.19 6.87
CA SER A 28 12.10 5.74 7.74
C SER A 28 11.33 4.55 7.14
N LEU A 29 11.03 4.58 5.84
CA LEU A 29 10.33 3.46 5.16
C LEU A 29 11.15 2.16 5.21
N LEU A 30 12.46 2.24 4.96
CA LEU A 30 13.34 1.06 4.99
C LEU A 30 13.44 0.47 6.39
N GLN A 31 13.44 1.31 7.43
CA GLN A 31 13.47 0.86 8.82
C GLN A 31 12.23 0.04 9.17
N TYR A 32 11.03 0.53 8.83
CA TYR A 32 9.78 -0.20 9.06
C TYR A 32 9.78 -1.59 8.40
N GLY A 33 10.30 -1.72 7.18
CA GLY A 33 10.37 -3.02 6.50
C GLY A 33 11.40 -3.99 7.08
N ARG A 34 12.43 -3.48 7.77
CA ARG A 34 13.42 -4.32 8.48
C ARG A 34 12.90 -4.79 9.83
N GLU A 35 12.21 -3.91 10.55
CA GLU A 35 11.69 -4.17 11.88
C GLU A 35 10.35 -4.91 11.85
N ASP A 36 9.72 -5.02 10.68
CA ASP A 36 8.39 -5.63 10.51
C ASP A 36 7.33 -4.95 11.38
N ALA A 37 7.47 -3.62 11.55
CA ALA A 37 6.68 -2.82 12.45
C ALA A 37 5.48 -2.16 11.72
N GLU A 38 4.28 -2.40 12.23
CA GLU A 38 2.99 -1.91 11.73
C GLU A 38 2.33 -0.96 12.76
N ASP A 39 3.05 0.08 13.17
CA ASP A 39 2.51 1.09 14.08
C ASP A 39 1.82 2.25 13.35
N ALA A 40 1.23 3.18 14.12
CA ALA A 40 0.57 4.35 13.57
C ALA A 40 1.50 5.23 12.71
N GLY A 41 2.81 5.24 13.01
CA GLY A 41 3.81 5.97 12.23
C GLY A 41 4.01 5.34 10.84
N PHE A 42 4.01 4.01 10.74
CA PHE A 42 4.04 3.32 9.45
C PHE A 42 2.82 3.68 8.58
N GLY A 43 1.63 3.70 9.17
CA GLY A 43 0.41 4.10 8.48
C GLY A 43 0.50 5.51 7.87
N MET A 44 1.06 6.48 8.61
CA MET A 44 1.28 7.84 8.10
C MET A 44 2.27 7.88 6.94
N VAL A 45 3.35 7.09 7.02
CA VAL A 45 4.34 6.98 5.92
C VAL A 45 3.70 6.37 4.68
N ALA A 46 2.91 5.30 4.83
CA ALA A 46 2.22 4.65 3.72
C ALA A 46 1.18 5.57 3.06
N GLN A 47 0.44 6.35 3.86
CA GLN A 47 -0.52 7.36 3.36
C GLN A 47 0.16 8.46 2.52
N ALA A 48 1.43 8.76 2.78
CA ALA A 48 2.17 9.73 1.98
C ALA A 48 2.49 9.23 0.55
N PHE A 49 2.27 7.94 0.25
CA PHE A 49 2.32 7.42 -1.12
C PHE A 49 1.01 7.73 -1.84
N THR A 50 0.78 9.01 -2.16
CA THR A 50 -0.48 9.51 -2.75
C THR A 50 -0.93 8.81 -4.04
N GLY A 51 0.01 8.21 -4.79
CA GLY A 51 -0.32 7.42 -5.98
C GLY A 51 -0.74 5.97 -5.68
N ALA A 52 -0.30 5.39 -4.56
CA ALA A 52 -0.61 4.01 -4.19
C ALA A 52 -1.76 3.91 -3.19
N TRP A 53 -1.78 4.83 -2.22
CA TRP A 53 -2.72 4.80 -1.09
C TRP A 53 -4.19 4.72 -1.50
N PRO A 54 -4.70 5.54 -2.46
CA PRO A 54 -6.11 5.48 -2.84
C PRO A 54 -6.52 4.12 -3.42
N TYR A 55 -5.61 3.42 -4.11
CA TYR A 55 -5.89 2.09 -4.66
C TYR A 55 -5.86 1.00 -3.59
N LEU A 56 -5.02 1.14 -2.58
CA LEU A 56 -5.03 0.25 -1.42
C LEU A 56 -6.35 0.38 -0.66
N GLU A 57 -6.82 1.61 -0.43
CA GLU A 57 -8.15 1.86 0.17
C GLU A 57 -9.28 1.30 -0.70
N LEU A 58 -9.23 1.49 -2.01
CA LEU A 58 -10.22 0.95 -2.96
C LEU A 58 -10.30 -0.58 -2.89
N ILE A 59 -9.16 -1.26 -2.97
CA ILE A 59 -9.09 -2.72 -2.96
C ILE A 59 -9.58 -3.25 -1.60
N ALA A 60 -9.13 -2.64 -0.50
CA ALA A 60 -9.55 -3.02 0.85
C ALA A 60 -11.07 -2.86 1.03
N ALA A 61 -11.62 -1.72 0.61
CA ALA A 61 -13.06 -1.47 0.66
C ALA A 61 -13.86 -2.45 -0.20
N ALA A 62 -13.41 -2.72 -1.42
CA ALA A 62 -14.06 -3.68 -2.32
C ALA A 62 -14.06 -5.12 -1.75
N ALA A 63 -12.99 -5.50 -1.06
CA ALA A 63 -12.83 -6.81 -0.43
C ALA A 63 -13.44 -6.90 0.99
N GLY A 64 -13.97 -5.80 1.54
CA GLY A 64 -14.46 -5.75 2.92
C GLY A 64 -13.37 -5.92 3.99
N ILE A 65 -12.12 -5.58 3.64
CA ILE A 65 -10.96 -5.64 4.54
C ILE A 65 -10.79 -4.25 5.19
N PRO A 66 -10.82 -4.13 6.52
CA PRO A 66 -10.72 -2.82 7.18
C PRO A 66 -9.36 -2.15 7.05
N ASP A 67 -8.30 -2.93 6.88
CA ASP A 67 -6.92 -2.43 6.84
C ASP A 67 -6.39 -2.39 5.40
N PRO A 68 -6.14 -1.18 4.82
CA PRO A 68 -5.51 -1.03 3.51
C PRO A 68 -4.09 -1.60 3.42
N LEU A 69 -3.45 -1.84 4.57
CA LEU A 69 -2.12 -2.42 4.67
C LEU A 69 -2.15 -3.94 4.92
N ASP A 70 -3.32 -4.60 4.93
CA ASP A 70 -3.40 -6.06 4.96
C ASP A 70 -2.56 -6.65 3.81
N GLU A 71 -1.76 -7.68 4.11
CA GLU A 71 -0.85 -8.33 3.16
C GLU A 71 -1.54 -8.64 1.82
N ARG A 72 -2.80 -9.11 1.86
CA ARG A 72 -3.55 -9.47 0.66
C ARG A 72 -3.86 -8.26 -0.20
N VAL A 73 -4.16 -7.11 0.42
CA VAL A 73 -4.43 -5.83 -0.27
C VAL A 73 -3.14 -5.30 -0.88
N VAL A 74 -2.05 -5.28 -0.12
CA VAL A 74 -0.74 -4.82 -0.59
C VAL A 74 -0.25 -5.65 -1.78
N VAL A 75 -0.39 -6.98 -1.71
CA VAL A 75 -0.04 -7.87 -2.82
C VAL A 75 -0.97 -7.66 -4.03
N ALA A 76 -2.26 -7.44 -3.82
CA ALA A 76 -3.21 -7.15 -4.90
C ALA A 76 -2.81 -5.91 -5.69
N TYR A 77 -2.40 -4.83 -5.01
CA TYR A 77 -1.98 -3.59 -5.66
C TYR A 77 -0.71 -3.76 -6.49
N TRP A 78 0.31 -4.44 -5.94
CA TRP A 78 1.64 -4.51 -6.59
C TRP A 78 1.80 -5.65 -7.61
N VAL A 79 1.17 -6.80 -7.36
CA VAL A 79 1.35 -8.04 -8.15
C VAL A 79 0.05 -8.51 -8.79
N GLY A 80 -1.08 -8.26 -8.13
CA GLY A 80 -2.39 -8.76 -8.50
C GLY A 80 -2.74 -10.08 -7.81
N ASN A 81 -4.01 -10.22 -7.45
CA ASN A 81 -4.63 -11.45 -6.93
C ASN A 81 -6.17 -11.37 -7.09
N GLU A 82 -6.89 -12.37 -6.58
CA GLU A 82 -8.36 -12.50 -6.66
C GLU A 82 -9.15 -11.35 -5.99
N LEU A 83 -8.53 -10.50 -5.16
CA LEU A 83 -9.22 -9.32 -4.61
C LEU A 83 -9.53 -8.30 -5.71
N LEU A 84 -8.75 -8.26 -6.79
CA LEU A 84 -8.99 -7.34 -7.90
C LEU A 84 -10.29 -7.64 -8.65
N ASP A 85 -10.76 -8.90 -8.63
CA ASP A 85 -12.03 -9.29 -9.26
C ASP A 85 -13.25 -8.68 -8.55
N GLN A 86 -13.07 -8.18 -7.32
CA GLN A 86 -14.11 -7.55 -6.52
C GLN A 86 -14.20 -6.03 -6.76
N VAL A 87 -13.20 -5.44 -7.43
CA VAL A 87 -13.18 -4.02 -7.75
C VAL A 87 -14.03 -3.75 -8.99
N SER A 88 -15.21 -3.16 -8.80
CA SER A 88 -16.08 -2.81 -9.92
C SER A 88 -15.49 -1.66 -10.78
N PRO A 89 -15.76 -1.62 -12.10
CA PRO A 89 -15.33 -0.51 -12.96
C PRO A 89 -15.82 0.86 -12.48
N THR A 90 -17.03 0.92 -11.91
CA THR A 90 -17.58 2.15 -11.34
C THR A 90 -16.78 2.61 -10.13
N ALA A 91 -16.48 1.70 -9.20
CA ALA A 91 -15.70 2.02 -8.00
C ALA A 91 -14.28 2.49 -8.37
N LEU A 92 -13.67 1.85 -9.37
CA LEU A 92 -12.38 2.29 -9.92
C LEU A 92 -12.49 3.71 -10.50
N GLY A 93 -13.49 3.98 -11.34
CA GLY A 93 -13.70 5.31 -11.93
C GLY A 93 -13.85 6.41 -10.88
N THR A 94 -14.61 6.16 -9.80
CA THR A 94 -14.80 7.13 -8.71
C THR A 94 -13.53 7.35 -7.88
N SER A 95 -12.63 6.38 -7.78
CA SER A 95 -11.37 6.54 -7.02
C SER A 95 -10.35 7.47 -7.68
N MET A 96 -10.57 7.84 -8.95
CA MET A 96 -9.65 8.64 -9.76
C MET A 96 -10.04 10.13 -9.85
N GLU A 97 -11.22 10.50 -9.32
CA GLU A 97 -11.74 11.88 -9.23
C GLU A 97 -11.35 12.55 -7.92
#